data_AF-A0A7V9M118-F1
#
_entry.id   AF-A0A7V9M118-F1
#
_cell.length_a   1.000
_cell.length_b   1.000
_cell.length_c   1.000
_cell.angle_alpha   90.00
_cell.angle_beta   90.00
_cell.angle_gamma   90.00
#
_symmetry.space_group_name_H-M   'P 1'
#
loop_
_entity.id
_entity.type
_entity.pdbx_description
1 polymer ?
#
loop_
_entity_poly.entity_id
_entity_poly.type
_entity_poly.pdbx_seq_one_letter_code
_entity_poly.pdbx_strand_id
1 'polypeptide(L)'
;MSIEKTIPEQNADSINSAPGVSKRINSIDLLRGLVMIIMALDHTRDFFHSQAFTDDPLNLSTTTPLLFFTRWITHFCAPVFVFLAGTSVYLQGLRKDKKELSLFLIKRGIWLIFIELFVFGLALTFDITFSAFILQVIWAIGISMILLSLVIWLPFTAIFIVGLI
;
A
#
# COMPACT_ATOMS: atom_id res chain seq x y z
N MET A 1 46.34 -52.87 18.94
CA MET A 1 45.19 -52.42 19.75
C MET A 1 45.60 -51.15 20.46
N SER A 2 45.30 -50.01 19.84
CA SER A 2 44.89 -48.76 20.49
C SER A 2 44.42 -47.83 19.38
N ILE A 3 43.14 -47.56 19.43
CA ILE A 3 42.36 -46.67 18.59
C ILE A 3 42.66 -45.25 19.09
N GLU A 4 43.20 -44.38 18.23
CA GLU A 4 43.05 -42.94 18.39
C GLU A 4 42.85 -42.38 16.97
N LYS A 5 41.58 -42.26 16.62
CA LYS A 5 41.08 -41.73 15.36
C LYS A 5 40.94 -40.23 15.57
N THR A 6 42.04 -39.46 15.44
CA THR A 6 41.96 -38.00 15.45
C THR A 6 41.30 -37.53 14.16
N ILE A 7 40.10 -37.02 14.37
CA ILE A 7 39.09 -36.52 13.43
C ILE A 7 39.70 -35.47 12.49
N PRO A 8 39.41 -35.51 11.17
CA PRO A 8 39.80 -34.42 10.27
C PRO A 8 39.00 -33.17 10.64
N GLU A 9 39.71 -32.04 10.74
CA GLU A 9 39.19 -30.70 10.99
C GLU A 9 38.35 -30.21 9.79
N GLN A 10 37.21 -30.88 9.55
CA GLN A 10 36.25 -30.46 8.55
C GLN A 10 35.21 -29.53 9.20
N ASN A 11 35.17 -28.32 8.65
CA ASN A 11 33.97 -27.50 8.52
C ASN A 11 33.55 -26.67 9.75
N ALA A 12 34.39 -25.72 10.14
CA ALA A 12 33.99 -24.58 10.98
C ALA A 12 33.67 -23.30 10.18
N ASP A 13 33.65 -23.36 8.85
CA ASP A 13 33.33 -22.20 7.97
C ASP A 13 31.96 -22.29 7.29
N SER A 14 31.10 -23.28 7.63
CA SER A 14 29.70 -23.30 7.17
C SER A 14 28.77 -22.50 8.09
N ILE A 15 29.24 -21.42 8.70
CA ILE A 15 28.42 -20.58 9.58
C ILE A 15 27.77 -19.48 8.75
N ASN A 16 26.61 -19.81 8.20
CA ASN A 16 25.53 -18.87 7.87
C ASN A 16 25.89 -17.77 6.86
N SER A 17 25.95 -18.12 5.58
CA SER A 17 25.42 -17.23 4.55
C SER A 17 23.89 -17.18 4.70
N ALA A 18 23.42 -16.41 5.69
CA ALA A 18 22.02 -16.04 5.80
C ALA A 18 21.58 -15.45 4.45
N PRO A 19 20.41 -15.85 3.91
CA PRO A 19 19.98 -15.41 2.60
C PRO A 19 19.91 -13.89 2.64
N GLY A 20 20.57 -13.24 1.66
CA GLY A 20 20.78 -11.80 1.64
C GLY A 20 19.51 -11.05 2.06
N VAL A 21 19.52 -10.51 3.27
CA VAL A 21 18.45 -9.64 3.76
C VAL A 21 18.52 -8.42 2.87
N SER A 22 17.72 -8.42 1.81
CA SER A 22 17.46 -7.23 1.02
C SER A 22 17.15 -6.15 2.04
N LYS A 23 18.00 -5.12 2.17
CA LYS A 23 17.86 -4.08 3.20
C LYS A 23 16.49 -3.42 2.99
N ARG A 24 15.49 -3.91 3.73
CA ARG A 24 14.12 -3.39 3.75
C ARG A 24 14.16 -2.20 4.68
N ILE A 25 13.52 -1.12 4.25
CA ILE A 25 13.53 0.12 5.02
C ILE A 25 12.45 -0.03 6.09
N ASN A 26 12.85 -0.46 7.28
CA ASN A 26 11.95 -0.79 8.36
C ASN A 26 11.01 0.38 8.72
N SER A 27 11.51 1.62 8.62
CA SER A 27 10.71 2.83 8.84
C SER A 27 9.52 2.97 7.87
N ILE A 28 9.68 2.56 6.61
CA ILE A 28 8.61 2.63 5.60
C ILE A 28 7.54 1.58 5.89
N ASP A 29 7.97 0.36 6.23
CA ASP A 29 7.05 -0.73 6.54
C ASP A 29 6.26 -0.44 7.83
N LEU A 30 6.90 0.14 8.85
CA LEU A 30 6.28 0.49 10.13
C LEU A 30 5.28 1.64 9.98
N LEU A 31 5.63 2.69 9.24
CA LEU A 31 4.72 3.80 8.95
C LEU A 31 3.51 3.34 8.12
N ARG A 32 3.74 2.48 7.11
CA ARG A 32 2.65 1.91 6.32
C ARG A 32 1.71 1.04 7.15
N GLY A 33 2.25 0.26 8.09
CA GLY A 33 1.46 -0.55 9.02
C GLY A 33 0.58 0.30 9.94
N LEU A 34 1.14 1.36 10.52
CA LEU A 34 0.40 2.30 11.35
C LEU A 34 -0.75 2.96 10.58
N VAL A 35 -0.46 3.43 9.36
CA VAL A 35 -1.45 4.05 8.46
C VAL A 35 -2.60 3.08 8.13
N MET A 36 -2.28 1.81 7.82
CA MET A 36 -3.29 0.78 7.55
C MET A 36 -4.20 0.52 8.75
N ILE A 37 -3.66 0.50 9.97
CA ILE A 37 -4.46 0.31 11.20
C ILE A 37 -5.43 1.47 11.41
N ILE A 38 -4.94 2.71 11.26
CA ILE A 38 -5.77 3.92 11.40
C ILE A 38 -6.89 3.93 10.36
N MET A 39 -6.59 3.59 9.10
CA MET A 39 -7.61 3.49 8.05
C MET A 39 -8.64 2.40 8.33
N ALA A 40 -8.23 1.24 8.83
CA ALA A 40 -9.17 0.17 9.18
C ALA A 40 -10.10 0.59 10.32
N LEU A 41 -9.58 1.27 11.34
CA LEU A 41 -10.37 1.79 12.46
C LEU A 41 -11.38 2.85 12.02
N ASP A 42 -10.99 3.72 11.09
CA ASP A 42 -11.88 4.74 10.51
C ASP A 42 -13.04 4.11 9.74
N HIS A 43 -12.75 3.11 8.92
CA HIS A 43 -13.79 2.38 8.19
C HIS A 43 -14.73 1.60 9.11
N THR A 44 -14.24 0.97 10.17
CA THR A 44 -15.13 0.29 11.13
C THR A 44 -16.01 1.29 11.88
N ARG A 45 -15.47 2.47 12.24
CA ARG A 45 -16.28 3.55 12.85
C ARG A 45 -17.45 3.95 11.95
N ASP A 46 -17.20 4.13 10.65
CA ASP A 46 -18.25 4.51 9.68
C ASP A 46 -19.35 3.43 9.55
N PHE A 47 -19.02 2.15 9.72
CA PHE A 47 -20.01 1.08 9.79
C PHE A 47 -20.89 1.12 11.05
N PHE A 48 -20.33 1.50 12.21
CA PHE A 48 -21.10 1.57 13.46
C PHE A 48 -21.86 2.90 13.63
N HIS A 49 -21.45 3.98 12.96
CA HIS A 49 -22.08 5.31 13.02
C HIS A 49 -22.88 5.62 11.74
N SER A 50 -23.94 4.86 11.50
CA SER A 50 -24.86 5.07 10.36
C SER A 50 -25.73 6.35 10.49
N GLN A 51 -25.75 7.03 11.66
CA GLN A 51 -26.49 8.27 11.87
C GLN A 51 -25.81 9.54 11.32
N ALA A 52 -24.59 9.45 10.77
CA ALA A 52 -23.88 10.60 10.19
C ALA A 52 -24.25 10.90 8.72
N PHE A 53 -25.13 10.11 8.09
CA PHE A 53 -25.57 10.32 6.70
C PHE A 53 -26.69 11.36 6.55
N THR A 54 -27.25 11.86 7.65
CA THR A 54 -28.33 12.88 7.66
C THR A 54 -27.91 14.23 8.20
N ASP A 55 -26.79 14.32 8.92
CA ASP A 55 -26.31 15.57 9.50
C ASP A 55 -25.18 16.19 8.67
N ASP A 56 -25.38 17.46 8.35
CA ASP A 56 -24.42 18.30 7.63
C ASP A 56 -23.07 18.33 8.38
N PRO A 57 -21.98 17.82 7.79
CA PRO A 57 -20.67 17.74 8.43
C PRO A 57 -20.01 19.10 8.70
N LEU A 58 -20.63 20.21 8.26
CA LEU A 58 -20.26 21.59 8.57
C LEU A 58 -21.08 22.20 9.71
N ASN A 59 -22.07 21.48 10.27
CA ASN A 59 -22.81 21.96 11.42
C ASN A 59 -21.98 21.78 12.70
N LEU A 60 -21.39 22.89 13.16
CA LEU A 60 -20.68 23.03 14.44
C LEU A 60 -21.56 22.71 15.67
N SER A 61 -22.87 22.53 15.48
CA SER A 61 -23.84 22.27 16.54
C SER A 61 -23.96 20.79 16.93
N THR A 62 -23.60 19.85 16.04
CA THR A 62 -23.73 18.38 16.28
C THR A 62 -22.40 17.62 16.18
N THR A 63 -21.35 18.22 15.61
CA THR A 63 -20.04 17.56 15.47
C THR A 63 -19.27 17.62 16.78
N THR A 64 -19.03 16.47 17.40
CA THR A 64 -18.10 16.36 18.52
C THR A 64 -16.66 16.58 18.03
N PRO A 65 -15.80 17.30 18.78
CA PRO A 65 -14.40 17.53 18.40
C PRO A 65 -13.66 16.25 18.05
N LEU A 66 -14.01 15.14 18.71
CA LEU A 66 -13.42 13.81 18.49
C LEU A 66 -13.64 13.30 17.05
N LEU A 67 -14.85 13.46 16.48
CA LEU A 67 -15.14 13.05 15.09
C LEU A 67 -14.33 13.88 14.10
N PHE A 68 -14.23 15.20 14.31
CA PHE A 68 -13.42 16.08 13.47
C PHE A 68 -11.94 15.66 13.46
N PHE A 69 -11.36 15.41 14.64
CA PHE A 69 -9.96 14.97 14.73
C PHE A 69 -9.70 13.66 13.99
N THR A 70 -10.61 12.69 14.09
CA THR A 70 -10.45 11.40 13.40
C THR A 70 -10.52 11.53 11.88
N ARG A 71 -11.44 12.35 11.35
CA ARG A 71 -11.53 12.66 9.90
C ARG A 71 -10.31 13.42 9.40
N TRP A 72 -9.82 14.37 10.19
CA TRP A 72 -8.62 15.14 9.86
C TRP A 72 -7.40 14.22 9.75
N ILE A 73 -7.21 13.32 10.73
CA ILE A 73 -6.11 12.33 10.71
C ILE A 73 -6.21 11.41 9.48
N THR A 74 -7.39 10.90 9.15
CA THR A 74 -7.55 9.93 8.06
C THR A 74 -7.44 10.57 6.68
N HIS A 75 -7.81 11.84 6.56
CA HIS A 75 -7.58 12.63 5.35
C HIS A 75 -6.10 12.79 5.00
N PHE A 76 -5.21 12.90 5.99
CA PHE A 76 -3.75 12.87 5.76
C PHE A 76 -3.19 11.46 5.58
N CYS A 77 -3.85 10.46 6.14
CA CYS A 77 -3.43 9.06 6.07
C CYS A 77 -3.43 8.55 4.62
N ALA A 78 -4.45 8.89 3.84
CA ALA A 78 -4.56 8.52 2.42
C ALA A 78 -3.39 9.03 1.54
N PRO A 79 -3.07 10.34 1.49
CA PRO A 79 -1.96 10.84 0.68
C PRO A 79 -0.59 10.32 1.16
N VAL A 80 -0.39 10.15 2.48
CA VAL A 80 0.83 9.55 3.02
C VAL A 80 0.96 8.09 2.57
N PHE A 81 -0.12 7.32 2.60
CA PHE A 81 -0.12 5.93 2.14
C PHE A 81 0.25 5.80 0.67
N VAL A 82 -0.36 6.62 -0.20
CA VAL A 82 -0.07 6.65 -1.64
C VAL A 82 1.37 7.08 -1.90
N PHE A 83 1.86 8.09 -1.16
CA PHE A 83 3.25 8.55 -1.25
C PHE A 83 4.26 7.45 -0.88
N LEU A 84 4.02 6.73 0.22
CA LEU A 84 4.88 5.62 0.65
C LEU A 84 4.82 4.44 -0.33
N ALA A 85 3.64 4.14 -0.90
CA ALA A 85 3.49 3.14 -1.94
C ALA A 85 4.32 3.50 -3.18
N GLY A 86 4.25 4.75 -3.65
CA GLY A 86 5.07 5.25 -4.77
C GLY A 86 6.57 5.20 -4.47
N THR A 87 6.98 5.67 -3.29
CA THR A 87 8.39 5.63 -2.84
C THR A 87 8.93 4.19 -2.78
N SER A 88 8.12 3.24 -2.33
CA SER A 88 8.47 1.81 -2.31
C SER A 88 8.69 1.24 -3.72
N VAL A 89 7.90 1.68 -4.71
CA VAL A 89 8.11 1.30 -6.11
C VAL A 89 9.40 1.91 -6.65
N TYR A 90 9.67 3.19 -6.37
CA TYR A 90 10.91 3.85 -6.79
C TYR A 90 12.15 3.12 -6.24
N LEU A 91 12.15 2.80 -4.95
CA LEU A 91 13.22 2.02 -4.31
C LEU A 91 13.38 0.61 -4.90
N GLN A 92 12.29 -0.02 -5.36
CA GLN A 92 12.35 -1.30 -6.06
C GLN A 92 12.93 -1.14 -7.49
N GLY A 93 12.63 -0.04 -8.17
CA GLY A 93 13.19 0.28 -9.49
C GLY A 93 14.68 0.55 -9.50
N LEU A 94 15.26 0.95 -8.36
CA LEU A 94 16.72 1.05 -8.21
C LEU A 94 17.43 -0.32 -8.16
N ARG A 95 16.69 -1.41 -7.90
CA ARG A 95 17.25 -2.77 -7.70
C ARG A 95 16.84 -3.78 -8.78
N LYS A 96 15.86 -3.46 -9.63
CA LYS A 96 15.25 -4.38 -10.60
C LYS A 96 15.26 -3.80 -12.02
N ASP A 97 15.19 -4.69 -13.01
CA ASP A 97 15.03 -4.29 -14.40
C ASP A 97 13.69 -3.58 -14.64
N LYS A 98 13.70 -2.56 -15.51
CA LYS A 98 12.54 -1.71 -15.79
C LYS A 98 11.37 -2.50 -16.39
N LYS A 99 11.66 -3.50 -17.24
CA LYS A 99 10.63 -4.32 -17.88
C LYS A 99 9.93 -5.22 -16.87
N GLU A 100 10.70 -5.85 -15.99
CA GLU A 100 10.17 -6.71 -14.93
C GLU A 100 9.32 -5.92 -13.94
N LEU A 101 9.78 -4.72 -13.54
CA LEU A 101 9.03 -3.86 -12.64
C LEU A 101 7.70 -3.38 -13.25
N SER A 102 7.70 -2.98 -14.52
CA SER A 102 6.49 -2.53 -15.23
C SER A 102 5.44 -3.65 -15.31
N LEU A 103 5.83 -4.86 -15.74
CA LEU A 103 4.93 -6.02 -15.79
C LEU A 103 4.38 -6.40 -14.41
N PHE A 104 5.22 -6.32 -13.37
CA PHE A 104 4.83 -6.57 -11.99
C PHE A 104 3.79 -5.55 -11.49
N LEU A 105 3.99 -4.27 -11.78
CA LEU A 105 3.07 -3.18 -11.42
C LEU A 105 1.72 -3.33 -12.12
N ILE A 106 1.70 -3.61 -13.43
CA ILE A 106 0.45 -3.76 -14.19
C ILE A 106 -0.38 -4.92 -13.65
N LYS A 107 0.25 -6.10 -13.49
CA LYS A 107 -0.45 -7.29 -12.99
C LYS A 107 -1.06 -7.05 -11.61
N ARG A 108 -0.31 -6.40 -10.71
CA ARG A 108 -0.80 -6.06 -9.37
C ARG A 108 -1.85 -4.96 -9.38
N GLY A 109 -1.68 -3.92 -10.18
CA GLY A 109 -2.63 -2.81 -10.27
C GLY A 109 -4.00 -3.28 -10.76
N ILE A 110 -4.02 -4.08 -11.84
CA ILE A 110 -5.27 -4.68 -12.35
C ILE A 110 -5.90 -5.60 -11.30
N TRP A 111 -5.10 -6.41 -10.62
CA TRP A 111 -5.59 -7.29 -9.56
C TRP A 111 -6.22 -6.51 -8.38
N LEU A 112 -5.62 -5.38 -7.98
CA LEU A 112 -6.17 -4.52 -6.94
C LEU A 112 -7.49 -3.86 -7.35
N ILE A 113 -7.58 -3.36 -8.59
CA ILE A 113 -8.83 -2.79 -9.13
C ILE A 113 -9.94 -3.86 -9.16
N PHE A 114 -9.60 -5.09 -9.57
CA PHE A 114 -10.55 -6.19 -9.58
C PHE A 114 -11.03 -6.53 -8.16
N ILE A 115 -10.12 -6.66 -7.19
CA ILE A 115 -10.50 -6.92 -5.79
C ILE A 115 -11.39 -5.81 -5.24
N GLU A 116 -11.11 -4.55 -5.55
CA GLU A 116 -11.96 -3.45 -5.11
C GLU A 116 -13.39 -3.61 -5.63
N LEU A 117 -13.54 -3.76 -6.95
CA LEU A 117 -14.85 -3.76 -7.59
C LEU A 117 -15.70 -4.97 -7.18
N PHE A 118 -15.07 -6.13 -6.98
CA PHE A 118 -15.77 -7.37 -6.68
C PHE A 118 -15.86 -7.68 -5.19
N VAL A 119 -14.74 -7.60 -4.45
CA VAL A 119 -14.70 -7.98 -3.04
C VAL A 119 -15.18 -6.84 -2.17
N PHE A 120 -14.57 -5.65 -2.29
CA PHE A 120 -14.93 -4.51 -1.45
C PHE A 120 -16.28 -3.92 -1.83
N GLY A 121 -16.58 -3.80 -3.13
CA GLY A 121 -17.90 -3.37 -3.61
C GLY A 121 -19.04 -4.25 -3.05
N LEU A 122 -18.84 -5.58 -3.00
CA LEU A 122 -19.82 -6.50 -2.43
C LEU A 122 -19.83 -6.48 -0.90
N ALA A 123 -18.65 -6.40 -0.26
CA ALA A 123 -18.50 -6.45 1.19
C ALA A 123 -18.98 -5.18 1.92
N LEU A 124 -18.93 -4.01 1.27
CA LEU A 124 -19.38 -2.75 1.84
C LEU A 124 -20.86 -2.47 1.56
N THR A 125 -21.30 -2.64 0.31
CA THR A 125 -22.65 -2.24 -0.09
C THR A 125 -23.69 -3.32 0.22
N PHE A 126 -23.31 -4.60 0.33
CA PHE A 126 -24.23 -5.76 0.50
C PHE A 126 -25.43 -5.77 -0.47
N ASP A 127 -25.35 -5.00 -1.55
CA ASP A 127 -26.41 -4.79 -2.52
C ASP A 127 -25.87 -5.19 -3.90
N ILE A 128 -26.50 -6.20 -4.48
CA ILE A 128 -26.18 -6.77 -5.80
C ILE A 128 -26.58 -5.83 -6.94
N THR A 129 -27.30 -4.75 -6.63
CA THR A 129 -27.87 -3.81 -7.61
C THR A 129 -26.84 -2.78 -8.14
N PHE A 130 -25.59 -2.75 -7.63
CA PHE A 130 -24.54 -1.83 -8.09
C PHE A 130 -24.98 -0.35 -8.16
N SER A 131 -25.82 0.11 -7.22
CA SER A 131 -26.38 1.47 -7.27
C SER A 131 -25.34 2.56 -6.97
N ALA A 132 -24.31 2.26 -6.19
CA ALA A 132 -23.20 3.17 -5.90
C ALA A 132 -21.85 2.43 -5.82
N PHE A 133 -20.85 2.91 -6.56
CA PHE A 133 -19.47 2.44 -6.44
C PHE A 133 -18.74 3.27 -5.39
N ILE A 134 -18.38 2.65 -4.26
CA ILE A 134 -17.49 3.25 -3.27
C ILE A 134 -16.06 3.00 -3.75
N LEU A 135 -15.46 3.99 -4.40
CA LEU A 135 -14.07 3.91 -4.85
C LEU A 135 -13.14 4.31 -3.70
N GLN A 136 -12.48 3.31 -3.08
CA GLN A 136 -11.56 3.52 -1.98
C GLN A 136 -10.12 3.73 -2.46
N VAL A 137 -9.22 3.88 -1.49
CA VAL A 137 -7.79 4.13 -1.71
C VAL A 137 -7.11 2.99 -2.46
N ILE A 138 -7.64 1.75 -2.38
CA ILE A 138 -7.13 0.59 -3.11
C ILE A 138 -7.24 0.81 -4.63
N TRP A 139 -8.37 1.36 -5.10
CA TRP A 139 -8.57 1.68 -6.51
C TRP A 139 -7.59 2.75 -7.00
N ALA A 140 -7.46 3.83 -6.23
CA ALA A 140 -6.53 4.93 -6.55
C ALA A 140 -5.08 4.43 -6.68
N ILE A 141 -4.67 3.51 -5.81
CA ILE A 141 -3.34 2.89 -5.86
C ILE A 141 -3.21 1.95 -7.06
N GLY A 142 -4.25 1.17 -7.37
CA GLY A 142 -4.28 0.30 -8.54
C GLY A 142 -4.03 1.07 -9.84
N ILE A 143 -4.75 2.18 -10.04
CA ILE A 143 -4.54 3.06 -11.20
C ILE A 143 -3.17 3.73 -11.15
N SER A 144 -2.75 4.21 -9.98
CA SER A 144 -1.43 4.84 -9.84
C SER A 144 -0.28 3.89 -10.21
N MET A 145 -0.38 2.60 -9.86
CA MET A 145 0.60 1.57 -10.25
C MET A 145 0.60 1.34 -11.77
N ILE A 146 -0.57 1.33 -12.42
CA ILE A 146 -0.68 1.20 -13.88
C ILE A 146 -0.07 2.42 -14.56
N LEU A 147 -0.43 3.64 -14.14
CA LEU A 147 0.15 4.88 -14.66
C LEU A 147 1.67 4.92 -14.49
N LEU A 148 2.17 4.56 -13.31
CA LEU A 148 3.61 4.53 -13.04
C LEU A 148 4.35 3.51 -13.93
N SER A 149 3.70 2.38 -14.26
CA SER A 149 4.27 1.39 -15.17
C SER A 149 4.45 1.90 -16.60
N LEU A 150 3.55 2.78 -17.06
CA LEU A 150 3.63 3.46 -18.36
C LEU A 150 4.70 4.56 -18.32
N VAL A 151 4.72 5.34 -17.24
CA VAL A 151 5.69 6.44 -17.05
C VAL A 151 7.13 5.94 -16.97
N ILE A 152 7.38 4.74 -16.43
CA ILE A 152 8.73 4.13 -16.37
C ILE A 152 9.36 3.93 -17.77
N TRP A 153 8.55 3.78 -18.81
CA TRP A 153 9.01 3.65 -20.19
C TRP A 153 9.19 4.99 -20.91
N LEU A 154 8.71 6.09 -20.33
CA LEU A 154 8.76 7.41 -20.95
C LEU A 154 10.15 8.06 -20.75
N PRO A 155 10.71 8.71 -21.79
CA PRO A 155 11.94 9.47 -21.63
C PRO A 155 11.76 10.62 -20.63
N PHE A 156 12.84 10.96 -19.91
CA PHE A 156 12.86 12.00 -18.87
C PHE A 156 12.25 13.34 -19.32
N THR A 157 12.38 13.68 -20.60
CA THR A 157 11.81 14.89 -21.21
C THR A 157 10.28 14.92 -21.15
N ALA A 158 9.62 13.79 -21.37
CA ALA A 158 8.16 13.71 -21.29
C ALA A 158 7.67 13.80 -19.84
N ILE A 159 8.43 13.23 -18.90
CA ILE A 159 8.15 13.34 -17.45
C ILE A 159 8.26 14.80 -17.00
N PHE A 160 9.28 15.52 -17.49
CA PHE A 160 9.48 16.93 -17.17
C PHE A 160 8.35 17.83 -17.70
N ILE A 161 7.85 17.57 -18.91
CA ILE A 161 6.73 18.31 -19.50
C ILE A 161 5.42 18.06 -18.72
N VAL A 162 5.14 16.79 -18.36
CA VAL A 162 3.95 16.44 -17.59
C VAL A 162 3.98 17.03 -16.19
N GLY A 163 5.14 17.14 -15.56
CA GLY A 163 5.27 17.75 -14.22
C GLY A 163 5.26 19.29 -14.20
N LEU A 164 5.42 19.94 -15.36
CA LEU A 164 5.40 21.41 -15.48
C LEU A 164 3.97 21.96 -15.70
N ILE A 165 3.06 21.12 -16.20
CA ILE A 165 1.63 21.42 -16.39
C ILE A 165 0.87 21.20 -15.09
#